data_AF-A0A382NZU3-F1
#
_entry.id   AF-A0A382NZU3-F1
#
_cell.length_a   1.000
_cell.length_b   1.000
_cell.length_c   1.000
_cell.angle_alpha   90.00
_cell.angle_beta   90.00
_cell.angle_gamma   90.00
#
_symmetry.space_group_name_H-M   'P 1'
#
loop_
_entity.id
_entity.type
_entity.pdbx_description
1 polymer ?
#
loop_
_entity_poly.entity_id
_entity_poly.type
_entity_poly.pdbx_seq_one_letter_code
_entity_poly.pdbx_strand_id
1 'polypeptide(L)'
;MSIWGKIIGGTAGFALGGPLGAILGVMAGNVFDKSKKTKFNFNQISNQQKQNIFALSIIILSAKIAKSDGVVTQDEIIAFKEKFKIPPSEMSQVAKIFDEAKKSKFGYEKIADQIGMLFSDNKLMLEELLNNLFFIAEADGNISVSEIEVLKSISHSFNLREKDFQRIFNSRLNDKESDPYKVLG
;
A
#
# COMPACT_ATOMS: atom_id res chain seq x y z
N MET A 1 0.50 21.96 7.12
CA MET A 1 1.04 21.56 5.79
C MET A 1 0.48 20.20 5.43
N SER A 2 -0.05 20.05 4.22
CA SER A 2 -0.63 18.80 3.72
C SER A 2 0.34 17.62 3.90
N ILE A 3 -0.18 16.46 4.36
CA ILE A 3 0.58 15.20 4.47
C ILE A 3 1.29 14.88 3.14
N TRP A 4 0.61 15.20 2.04
CA TRP A 4 1.02 14.96 0.67
C TRP A 4 2.14 15.91 0.19
N GLY A 5 2.13 17.18 0.59
CA GLY A 5 3.24 18.11 0.30
C GLY A 5 4.59 17.70 0.90
N LYS A 6 4.61 16.87 1.95
CA LYS A 6 5.84 16.31 2.55
C LYS A 6 6.34 15.04 1.84
N ILE A 7 5.47 14.35 1.09
CA ILE A 7 5.85 13.18 0.26
C ILE A 7 6.79 13.61 -0.88
N ILE A 8 6.75 14.89 -1.27
CA ILE A 8 7.61 15.49 -2.31
C ILE A 8 9.10 15.42 -1.94
N GLY A 9 9.49 15.49 -0.66
CA GLY A 9 10.88 15.25 -0.24
C GLY A 9 11.37 13.82 -0.53
N GLY A 10 10.44 12.87 -0.64
CA GLY A 10 10.69 11.50 -1.10
C GLY A 10 10.91 11.38 -2.61
N THR A 11 10.43 12.30 -3.44
CA THR A 11 10.54 12.15 -4.91
C THR A 11 11.98 12.25 -5.44
N ALA A 12 12.85 13.04 -4.80
CA ALA A 12 14.29 13.05 -5.10
C ALA A 12 14.96 11.70 -4.77
N GLY A 13 14.53 11.07 -3.68
CA GLY A 13 14.93 9.71 -3.36
C GLY A 13 14.36 8.68 -4.33
N PHE A 14 13.10 8.85 -4.79
CA PHE A 14 12.48 8.01 -5.80
C PHE A 14 13.28 7.95 -7.10
N ALA A 15 13.76 9.11 -7.58
CA ALA A 15 14.56 9.21 -8.79
C ALA A 15 15.92 8.48 -8.71
N LEU A 16 16.48 8.35 -7.49
CA LEU A 16 17.79 7.72 -7.26
C LEU A 16 17.72 6.22 -6.97
N GLY A 17 16.57 5.70 -6.50
CA GLY A 17 16.47 4.31 -6.02
C GLY A 17 15.09 3.66 -6.09
N GLY A 18 14.13 4.25 -6.80
CA GLY A 18 12.74 3.79 -6.85
C GLY A 18 12.00 3.98 -5.51
N PRO A 19 10.93 3.20 -5.24
CA PRO A 19 10.14 3.30 -4.02
C PRO A 19 10.95 3.31 -2.71
N LEU A 20 12.05 2.54 -2.68
CA LEU A 20 12.99 2.48 -1.56
C LEU A 20 13.72 3.80 -1.35
N GLY A 21 14.16 4.39 -2.45
CA GLY A 21 14.73 5.71 -2.46
C GLY A 21 13.72 6.74 -1.99
N ALA A 22 12.43 6.60 -2.30
CA ALA A 22 11.41 7.53 -1.82
C ALA A 22 11.25 7.53 -0.30
N ILE A 23 11.18 6.33 0.29
CA ILE A 23 11.15 6.14 1.74
C ILE A 23 12.43 6.73 2.37
N LEU A 24 13.60 6.51 1.75
CA LEU A 24 14.88 7.10 2.17
C LEU A 24 14.95 8.61 2.02
N GLY A 25 14.39 9.18 0.96
CA GLY A 25 14.40 10.61 0.65
C GLY A 25 13.56 11.40 1.65
N VAL A 26 12.44 10.84 2.11
CA VAL A 26 11.66 11.39 3.23
C VAL A 26 12.47 11.37 4.54
N MET A 27 13.49 10.51 4.66
CA MET A 27 14.33 10.35 5.85
C MET A 27 15.68 11.08 5.76
N ALA A 28 16.05 11.67 4.62
CA ALA A 28 17.36 12.28 4.42
C ALA A 28 17.47 13.68 5.07
N GLY A 29 17.53 13.70 6.40
CA GLY A 29 18.33 14.67 7.16
C GLY A 29 19.62 14.01 7.63
N ASN A 30 20.78 14.54 7.24
CA ASN A 30 22.13 14.27 7.79
C ASN A 30 22.68 12.83 7.79
N VAL A 31 22.52 12.03 6.74
CA VAL A 31 23.29 10.77 6.63
C VAL A 31 23.64 10.44 5.18
N PHE A 32 24.72 11.07 4.71
CA PHE A 32 25.43 10.65 3.53
C PHE A 32 26.66 9.86 4.00
N ASP A 33 26.56 8.54 4.08
CA ASP A 33 27.76 7.71 4.06
C ASP A 33 27.54 6.45 3.23
N LYS A 34 28.45 6.25 2.28
CA LYS A 34 28.29 5.42 1.07
C LYS A 34 28.71 3.97 1.28
N SER A 35 28.89 3.54 2.53
CA SER A 35 29.56 2.29 2.86
C SER A 35 28.98 1.65 4.13
N LYS A 36 27.85 0.94 4.00
CA LYS A 36 27.49 -0.26 4.80
C LYS A 36 26.12 -0.77 4.38
N LYS A 37 25.89 -2.07 4.58
CA LYS A 37 24.54 -2.67 4.61
C LYS A 37 23.75 -1.98 5.73
N THR A 38 23.09 -0.86 5.42
CA THR A 38 22.36 -0.06 6.40
C THR A 38 21.14 -0.86 6.85
N LYS A 39 21.21 -1.46 8.04
CA LYS A 39 20.00 -1.89 8.75
C LYS A 39 19.19 -0.62 8.98
N PHE A 40 18.07 -0.45 8.27
CA PHE A 40 17.11 0.61 8.57
C PHE A 40 16.74 0.51 10.04
N ASN A 41 16.99 1.57 10.80
CA ASN A 41 16.62 1.59 12.20
C ASN A 41 15.17 2.09 12.33
N PHE A 42 14.23 1.16 12.18
CA PHE A 42 12.80 1.44 12.25
C PHE A 42 12.36 2.06 13.60
N ASN A 43 13.17 1.90 14.66
CA ASN A 43 12.87 2.45 15.99
C ASN A 43 12.96 3.97 16.09
N GLN A 44 13.55 4.66 15.10
CA GLN A 44 13.65 6.13 15.09
C GLN A 44 12.57 6.82 14.25
N ILE A 45 11.63 6.07 13.69
CA ILE A 45 10.58 6.61 12.82
C ILE A 45 9.45 7.17 13.68
N SER A 46 9.18 8.46 13.53
CA SER A 46 8.07 9.12 14.22
C SER A 46 6.71 8.55 13.78
N ASN A 47 5.70 8.64 14.64
CA ASN A 47 4.34 8.19 14.31
C ASN A 47 3.79 8.87 13.05
N GLN A 48 4.13 10.15 12.83
CA GLN A 48 3.72 10.88 11.63
C GLN A 48 4.36 10.29 10.37
N GLN A 49 5.64 9.91 10.42
CA GLN A 49 6.30 9.25 9.29
C GLN A 49 5.72 7.86 9.04
N LYS A 50 5.37 7.09 10.08
CA LYS A 50 4.69 5.80 9.93
C LYS A 50 3.35 5.95 9.17
N GLN A 51 2.54 6.95 9.51
CA GLN A 51 1.28 7.24 8.78
C GLN A 51 1.52 7.58 7.30
N ASN A 52 2.54 8.38 7.00
CA ASN A 52 2.88 8.73 5.63
C ASN A 52 3.35 7.50 4.84
N ILE A 53 4.20 6.66 5.45
CA ILE A 53 4.66 5.40 4.85
C ILE A 53 3.48 4.47 4.63
N PHE A 54 2.54 4.37 5.57
CA PHE A 54 1.33 3.56 5.43
C PHE A 54 0.51 3.99 4.20
N ALA A 55 0.21 5.28 4.05
CA ALA A 55 -0.54 5.80 2.90
C ALA A 55 0.19 5.53 1.57
N LEU A 56 1.50 5.79 1.53
CA LEU A 56 2.34 5.55 0.35
C LEU A 56 2.43 4.06 0.00
N SER A 57 2.49 3.20 1.02
CA SER A 57 2.50 1.74 0.86
C SER A 57 1.25 1.24 0.17
N ILE A 58 0.07 1.78 0.55
CA ILE A 58 -1.19 1.39 -0.08
C ILE A 58 -1.20 1.81 -1.54
N ILE A 59 -0.81 3.05 -1.87
CA ILE A 59 -0.72 3.52 -3.26
C ILE A 59 0.13 2.56 -4.11
N ILE A 60 1.33 2.23 -3.60
CA ILE A 60 2.29 1.44 -4.35
C ILE A 60 1.83 -0.01 -4.48
N LEU A 61 1.37 -0.63 -3.40
CA LEU A 61 0.92 -2.02 -3.42
C LEU A 61 -0.36 -2.18 -4.25
N SER A 62 -1.32 -1.25 -4.16
CA SER A 62 -2.51 -1.24 -5.04
C SER A 62 -2.12 -1.12 -6.51
N ALA A 63 -1.17 -0.23 -6.84
CA ALA A 63 -0.67 -0.11 -8.21
C ALA A 63 0.03 -1.39 -8.73
N LYS A 64 0.58 -2.21 -7.81
CA LYS A 64 1.19 -3.50 -8.15
C LYS A 64 0.17 -4.61 -8.30
N ILE A 65 -0.89 -4.61 -7.49
CA ILE A 65 -2.02 -5.52 -7.59
C ILE A 65 -2.71 -5.32 -8.94
N ALA A 66 -3.09 -4.09 -9.28
CA ALA A 66 -3.73 -3.74 -10.56
C ALA A 66 -2.81 -3.84 -11.80
N LYS A 67 -1.55 -4.24 -11.61
CA LYS A 67 -0.65 -4.62 -12.72
C LYS A 67 -0.74 -6.11 -13.02
N SER A 68 -1.13 -6.93 -12.04
CA SER A 68 -1.12 -8.38 -12.14
C SER A 68 -2.11 -8.91 -13.17
N ASP A 69 -3.23 -8.21 -13.33
CA ASP A 69 -4.27 -8.40 -14.35
C ASP A 69 -4.10 -7.43 -15.55
N GLY A 70 -3.44 -6.29 -15.33
CA GLY A 70 -2.95 -5.37 -16.36
C GLY A 70 -3.82 -4.15 -16.63
N VAL A 71 -4.96 -4.01 -15.94
CA VAL A 71 -5.90 -2.90 -16.11
C VAL A 71 -6.39 -2.42 -14.76
N VAL A 72 -6.12 -1.14 -14.46
CA VAL A 72 -6.71 -0.48 -13.29
C VAL A 72 -8.10 0.03 -13.70
N THR A 73 -9.14 -0.36 -12.98
CA THR A 73 -10.51 0.06 -13.29
C THR A 73 -10.82 1.44 -12.73
N GLN A 74 -11.87 2.09 -13.24
CA GLN A 74 -12.31 3.37 -12.69
C GLN A 74 -12.85 3.22 -11.26
N ASP A 75 -13.49 2.09 -10.97
CA ASP A 75 -14.06 1.79 -9.66
C ASP A 75 -12.99 1.65 -8.59
N GLU A 76 -11.86 0.98 -8.89
CA GLU A 76 -10.71 0.92 -8.00
C GLU A 76 -10.14 2.31 -7.68
N ILE A 77 -10.02 3.16 -8.70
CA ILE A 77 -9.54 4.53 -8.55
C ILE A 77 -10.49 5.35 -7.68
N ILE A 78 -11.80 5.19 -7.84
CA ILE A 78 -12.82 5.87 -7.04
C ILE A 78 -12.78 5.37 -5.60
N ALA A 79 -12.82 4.05 -5.39
CA ALA A 79 -12.74 3.42 -4.07
C ALA A 79 -11.48 3.87 -3.31
N PHE A 80 -10.33 3.92 -4.00
CA PHE A 80 -9.10 4.43 -3.42
C PHE A 80 -9.24 5.90 -2.98
N LYS A 81 -9.78 6.78 -3.84
CA LYS A 81 -9.94 8.21 -3.50
C LYS A 81 -10.87 8.43 -2.31
N GLU A 82 -11.98 7.71 -2.27
CA GLU A 82 -12.98 7.82 -1.21
C GLU A 82 -12.44 7.32 0.13
N LYS A 83 -11.78 6.16 0.13
CA LYS A 83 -11.23 5.55 1.35
C LYS A 83 -10.17 6.44 2.01
N PHE A 84 -9.30 7.06 1.22
CA PHE A 84 -8.17 7.85 1.72
C PHE A 84 -8.44 9.36 1.78
N LYS A 85 -9.64 9.82 1.40
CA LYS A 85 -10.06 11.23 1.44
C LYS A 85 -9.01 12.16 0.86
N ILE A 86 -8.50 11.81 -0.33
CA ILE A 86 -7.39 12.52 -0.95
C ILE A 86 -7.88 13.90 -1.40
N PRO A 87 -7.27 15.00 -0.91
CA PRO A 87 -7.68 16.33 -1.31
C PRO A 87 -7.40 16.55 -2.80
N PRO A 88 -8.27 17.28 -3.53
CA PRO A 88 -8.12 17.49 -4.98
C PRO A 88 -6.75 18.04 -5.40
N SER A 89 -6.12 18.86 -4.56
CA SER A 89 -4.78 19.43 -4.82
C SER A 89 -3.66 18.40 -4.89
N GLU A 90 -3.85 17.21 -4.33
CA GLU A 90 -2.81 16.16 -4.21
C GLU A 90 -3.04 14.99 -5.16
N MET A 91 -4.21 14.97 -5.83
CA MET A 91 -4.60 13.93 -6.79
C MET A 91 -3.58 13.73 -7.91
N SER A 92 -3.05 14.82 -8.46
CA SER A 92 -2.04 14.73 -9.52
C SER A 92 -0.75 14.04 -9.06
N GLN A 93 -0.35 14.24 -7.79
CA GLN A 93 0.85 13.63 -7.24
C GLN A 93 0.64 12.14 -6.95
N VAL A 94 -0.50 11.79 -6.36
CA VAL A 94 -0.89 10.41 -6.12
C VAL A 94 -0.94 9.61 -7.42
N ALA A 95 -1.56 10.19 -8.46
CA ALA A 95 -1.60 9.57 -9.78
C ALA A 95 -0.21 9.30 -10.35
N LYS A 96 0.74 10.24 -10.20
CA LYS A 96 2.14 10.04 -10.61
C LYS A 96 2.80 8.89 -9.86
N ILE A 97 2.68 8.83 -8.53
CA ILE A 97 3.27 7.75 -7.71
C ILE A 97 2.69 6.40 -8.12
N PHE A 98 1.38 6.35 -8.36
CA PHE A 98 0.68 5.15 -8.81
C PHE A 98 1.20 4.68 -10.18
N ASP A 99 1.28 5.58 -11.16
CA ASP A 99 1.79 5.27 -12.50
C ASP A 99 3.26 4.81 -12.47
N GLU A 100 4.08 5.45 -11.64
CA GLU A 100 5.48 5.08 -11.44
C GLU A 100 5.61 3.70 -10.79
N ALA A 101 4.80 3.40 -9.77
CA ALA A 101 4.75 2.10 -9.12
C ALA A 101 4.37 0.99 -10.10
N LYS A 102 3.39 1.24 -10.98
CA LYS A 102 2.99 0.32 -12.05
C LYS A 102 4.14 0.06 -13.04
N LYS A 103 4.85 1.11 -13.47
CA LYS A 103 5.98 0.99 -14.43
C LYS A 103 7.23 0.36 -13.82
N SER A 104 7.40 0.48 -12.50
CA SER A 104 8.58 0.00 -11.79
C SER A 104 8.85 -1.50 -12.04
N LYS A 105 10.11 -1.83 -12.34
CA LYS A 105 10.62 -3.22 -12.44
C LYS A 105 10.83 -3.86 -11.07
N PHE A 106 10.85 -3.06 -10.00
CA PHE A 106 10.93 -3.61 -8.65
C PHE A 106 9.61 -4.33 -8.32
N GLY A 107 9.72 -5.58 -7.87
CA GLY A 107 8.59 -6.38 -7.39
C GLY A 107 7.93 -5.78 -6.14
N TYR A 108 6.68 -6.14 -5.90
CA TYR A 108 5.92 -5.68 -4.73
C TYR A 108 6.43 -6.32 -3.42
N GLU A 109 7.07 -7.48 -3.52
CA GLU A 109 7.54 -8.33 -2.42
C GLU A 109 8.53 -7.58 -1.53
N LYS A 110 9.54 -6.92 -2.13
CA LYS A 110 10.54 -6.14 -1.38
C LYS A 110 9.93 -5.00 -0.59
N ILE A 111 8.87 -4.39 -1.12
CA ILE A 111 8.17 -3.27 -0.49
C ILE A 111 7.31 -3.82 0.64
N ALA A 112 6.57 -4.90 0.38
CA ALA A 112 5.77 -5.60 1.38
C ALA A 112 6.62 -6.10 2.56
N ASP A 113 7.80 -6.67 2.31
CA ASP A 113 8.71 -7.15 3.37
C ASP A 113 9.15 -6.00 4.29
N GLN A 114 9.48 -4.83 3.72
CA GLN A 114 9.89 -3.67 4.51
C GLN A 114 8.76 -3.09 5.33
N ILE A 115 7.55 -3.07 4.79
CA ILE A 115 6.36 -2.67 5.52
C ILE A 115 6.09 -3.65 6.66
N GLY A 116 6.18 -4.95 6.39
CA GLY A 116 6.08 -6.01 7.40
C GLY A 116 7.07 -5.83 8.54
N MET A 117 8.33 -5.48 8.24
CA MET A 117 9.33 -5.17 9.25
C MET A 117 9.02 -3.89 10.03
N LEU A 118 8.62 -2.82 9.34
CA LEU A 118 8.32 -1.50 9.92
C LEU A 118 7.16 -1.53 10.93
N PHE A 119 6.14 -2.33 10.65
CA PHE A 119 4.95 -2.48 11.50
C PHE A 119 4.92 -3.83 12.21
N SER A 120 6.09 -4.49 12.36
CA SER A 120 6.19 -5.80 13.02
C SER A 120 5.74 -5.78 14.49
N ASP A 121 5.82 -4.61 15.14
CA ASP A 121 5.31 -4.33 16.48
C ASP A 121 3.81 -4.06 16.53
N ASN A 122 3.16 -3.81 15.39
CA ASN A 122 1.76 -3.45 15.29
C ASN A 122 1.05 -4.24 14.19
N LYS A 123 0.72 -5.50 14.53
CA LYS A 123 0.00 -6.40 13.64
C LYS A 123 -1.35 -5.86 13.16
N LEU A 124 -2.04 -5.06 13.99
CA LEU A 124 -3.33 -4.46 13.62
C LEU A 124 -3.18 -3.53 12.41
N MET A 125 -2.09 -2.74 12.34
CA MET A 125 -1.81 -1.90 11.16
C MET A 125 -1.56 -2.74 9.91
N LEU A 126 -0.86 -3.86 10.00
CA LEU A 126 -0.62 -4.75 8.87
C LEU A 126 -1.91 -5.41 8.36
N GLU A 127 -2.77 -5.85 9.29
CA GLU A 127 -4.10 -6.37 8.96
C GLU A 127 -4.99 -5.30 8.32
N GLU A 128 -4.96 -4.06 8.83
CA GLU A 128 -5.69 -2.93 8.25
C GLU A 128 -5.18 -2.56 6.86
N LEU A 129 -3.87 -2.57 6.64
CA LEU A 129 -3.27 -2.32 5.34
C LEU A 129 -3.76 -3.38 4.34
N LEU A 130 -3.63 -4.66 4.68
CA LEU A 130 -4.12 -5.76 3.83
C LEU A 130 -5.61 -5.63 3.56
N ASN A 131 -6.41 -5.29 4.58
CA ASN A 131 -7.84 -5.09 4.45
C ASN A 131 -8.21 -3.93 3.52
N ASN A 132 -7.40 -2.86 3.50
CA ASN A 132 -7.57 -1.75 2.56
C ASN A 132 -7.17 -2.13 1.13
N LEU A 133 -6.15 -2.98 0.95
CA LEU A 133 -5.78 -3.49 -0.37
C LEU A 133 -6.91 -4.35 -0.97
N PHE A 134 -7.52 -5.22 -0.14
CA PHE A 134 -8.71 -5.97 -0.54
C PHE A 134 -9.87 -5.05 -0.94
N PHE A 135 -10.16 -4.03 -0.15
CA PHE A 135 -11.22 -3.06 -0.44
C PHE A 135 -11.05 -2.37 -1.80
N ILE A 136 -9.81 -2.06 -2.17
CA ILE A 136 -9.52 -1.42 -3.46
C ILE A 136 -9.67 -2.44 -4.58
N ALA A 137 -9.05 -3.62 -4.45
CA ALA A 137 -9.08 -4.66 -5.48
C ALA A 137 -10.49 -5.23 -5.74
N GLU A 138 -11.40 -5.14 -4.77
CA GLU A 138 -12.78 -5.61 -4.96
C GLU A 138 -13.76 -4.57 -5.51
N ALA A 139 -13.30 -3.36 -5.79
CA ALA A 139 -14.16 -2.21 -6.07
C ALA A 139 -15.05 -2.37 -7.31
N ASP A 140 -14.59 -3.12 -8.31
CA ASP A 140 -15.35 -3.45 -9.52
C ASP A 140 -16.28 -4.68 -9.33
N GLY A 141 -16.32 -5.23 -8.12
CA GLY A 141 -17.16 -6.35 -7.73
C GLY A 141 -16.48 -7.72 -7.81
N ASN A 142 -15.29 -7.87 -8.40
CA ASN A 142 -14.63 -9.17 -8.54
C ASN A 142 -13.11 -9.08 -8.41
N ILE A 143 -12.53 -9.87 -7.51
CA ILE A 143 -11.07 -9.98 -7.38
C ILE A 143 -10.59 -11.14 -8.26
N SER A 144 -9.67 -10.88 -9.18
CA SER A 144 -9.08 -11.91 -10.03
C SER A 144 -8.16 -12.88 -9.26
N VAL A 145 -7.92 -14.06 -9.83
CA VAL A 145 -7.01 -15.05 -9.23
C VAL A 145 -5.60 -14.50 -9.06
N SER A 146 -5.11 -13.74 -10.06
CA SER A 146 -3.80 -13.08 -10.01
C SER A 146 -3.68 -12.09 -8.86
N GLU A 147 -4.72 -11.31 -8.60
CA GLU A 147 -4.72 -10.34 -7.49
C GLU A 147 -4.77 -11.03 -6.14
N ILE A 148 -5.55 -12.12 -6.01
CA ILE A 148 -5.58 -12.94 -4.79
C ILE A 148 -4.19 -13.52 -4.50
N GLU A 149 -3.46 -14.00 -5.52
CA GLU A 149 -2.09 -14.50 -5.37
C GLU A 149 -1.14 -13.41 -4.86
N VAL A 150 -1.23 -12.19 -5.41
CA VAL A 150 -0.43 -11.04 -4.96
C VAL A 150 -0.78 -10.65 -3.53
N LEU A 151 -2.07 -10.54 -3.19
CA LEU A 151 -2.56 -10.22 -1.85
C LEU A 151 -2.10 -11.26 -0.83
N LYS A 152 -2.15 -12.54 -1.20
CA LYS A 152 -1.65 -13.63 -0.38
C LYS A 152 -0.15 -13.52 -0.19
N SER A 153 0.63 -13.24 -1.24
CA SER A 153 2.07 -13.03 -1.10
C SER A 153 2.39 -11.83 -0.18
N ILE A 154 1.64 -10.73 -0.29
CA ILE A 154 1.78 -9.56 0.60
C ILE A 154 1.50 -9.95 2.06
N SER A 155 0.48 -10.76 2.34
CA SER A 155 0.18 -11.20 3.70
C SER A 155 1.32 -12.03 4.32
N HIS A 156 2.03 -12.81 3.50
CA HIS A 156 3.22 -13.55 3.93
C HIS A 156 4.37 -12.60 4.27
N SER A 157 4.62 -11.59 3.44
CA SER A 157 5.60 -10.53 3.74
C SER A 157 5.28 -9.74 5.01
N PHE A 158 4.00 -9.59 5.33
CA PHE A 158 3.54 -8.99 6.60
C PHE A 158 3.63 -9.94 7.80
N ASN A 159 4.10 -11.18 7.61
CA ASN A 159 4.14 -12.22 8.63
C ASN A 159 2.76 -12.48 9.26
N LEU A 160 1.69 -12.32 8.48
CA LEU A 160 0.34 -12.69 8.87
C LEU A 160 0.15 -14.19 8.65
N ARG A 161 -0.56 -14.86 9.56
CA ARG A 161 -0.84 -16.29 9.41
C ARG A 161 -1.93 -16.47 8.36
N GLU A 162 -1.97 -17.63 7.71
CA GLU A 162 -3.02 -17.97 6.74
C GLU A 162 -4.42 -17.73 7.30
N LYS A 163 -4.68 -18.07 8.58
CA LYS A 163 -5.97 -17.81 9.21
C LYS A 163 -6.34 -16.34 9.32
N ASP A 164 -5.37 -15.44 9.44
CA ASP A 164 -5.60 -14.01 9.50
C ASP A 164 -5.94 -13.48 8.09
N PHE A 165 -5.26 -13.97 7.05
CA PHE A 165 -5.62 -13.70 5.65
C PHE A 165 -7.03 -14.20 5.31
N GLN A 166 -7.34 -15.46 5.60
CA GLN A 166 -8.65 -16.06 5.33
C GLN A 166 -9.78 -15.33 6.07
N ARG A 167 -9.54 -14.87 7.31
CA ARG A 167 -10.51 -14.06 8.06
C ARG A 167 -10.84 -12.77 7.31
N ILE A 168 -9.82 -12.04 6.86
CA ILE A 168 -9.99 -10.78 6.13
C ILE A 168 -10.69 -11.06 4.79
N PHE A 169 -10.24 -12.07 4.04
CA PHE A 169 -10.84 -12.44 2.75
C PHE A 169 -12.33 -12.82 2.89
N ASN A 170 -12.68 -13.68 3.84
CA ASN A 170 -14.06 -14.11 4.05
C ASN A 170 -14.96 -12.97 4.55
N SER A 171 -14.43 -12.04 5.34
CA SER A 171 -15.22 -10.86 5.76
C SER A 171 -15.68 -10.02 4.57
N ARG A 172 -14.89 -9.97 3.50
CA ARG A 172 -15.22 -9.26 2.26
C ARG A 172 -16.26 -9.99 1.41
N LEU A 173 -16.19 -11.32 1.36
CA LEU A 173 -17.20 -12.13 0.68
C LEU A 173 -18.56 -12.04 1.37
N ASN A 174 -18.59 -12.10 2.70
CA ASN A 174 -19.85 -12.04 3.47
C ASN A 174 -20.51 -10.67 3.40
N ASP A 175 -19.73 -9.58 3.32
CA ASP A 175 -20.29 -8.24 3.08
C ASP A 175 -21.00 -8.14 1.71
N LYS A 176 -20.56 -8.91 0.70
CA LYS A 176 -21.25 -9.00 -0.60
C LYS A 176 -22.54 -9.83 -0.54
N GLU A 177 -22.60 -10.84 0.33
CA GLU A 177 -23.81 -11.65 0.54
C GLU A 177 -24.85 -10.95 1.42
N SER A 178 -24.42 -10.05 2.31
CA SER A 178 -25.25 -9.17 3.14
C SER A 178 -25.86 -7.99 2.39
N ASP A 179 -26.33 -8.21 1.16
CA ASP A 179 -27.17 -7.23 0.46
C ASP A 179 -28.45 -7.00 1.29
N PRO A 180 -28.64 -5.82 1.93
CA PRO A 180 -29.81 -5.56 2.76
C PRO A 180 -31.12 -5.63 1.97
N TYR A 181 -31.05 -5.51 0.64
CA TYR A 181 -32.21 -5.60 -0.25
C TYR A 181 -32.61 -7.04 -0.59
N LYS A 182 -31.76 -8.04 -0.34
CA LYS A 182 -32.13 -9.47 -0.46
C LYS A 182 -32.96 -10.00 0.72
N VAL A 183 -32.90 -9.34 1.87
CA VAL A 183 -33.56 -9.80 3.12
C VAL A 183 -35.04 -9.39 3.20
N LEU A 184 -35.52 -8.56 2.27
CA LEU A 184 -36.91 -8.11 2.19
C LEU A 184 -37.74 -8.83 1.11
N GLY A 185 -37.20 -9.89 0.52
CA GLY A 185 -37.91 -10.76 -0.44
C GLY A 185 -38.62 -11.92 0.22
#